data_AF-A0A1S4DCA3-F1
#
_entry.id   AF-A0A1S4DCA3-F1
#
_cell.length_a   1.000
_cell.length_b   1.000
_cell.length_c   1.000
_cell.angle_alpha   90.00
_cell.angle_beta   90.00
_cell.angle_gamma   90.00
#
_symmetry.space_group_name_H-M   'P 1'
#
loop_
_entity.id
_entity.type
_entity.pdbx_description
1 polymer ?
#
loop_
_entity_poly.entity_id
_entity_poly.type
_entity_poly.pdbx_seq_one_letter_code
_entity_poly.pdbx_strand_id
1 'polypeptide(L)'
;MENPGSSKAEVQQYTYNVAEQLDGGNDDHTDDNYMQILYKKEIANPILNDQEALNIINENWIQEFRTAAIHYILRTGERFQFRIHTVYTSVIYLDRFLATRTRGQNWSIRVIAAACLSLAAKMDESRDTLPSLSEYPMENFELNSNPINAIRMTEDLILDVLRWNMWFVTPFAFTIFYFQSRFCREDSRKDYIRAKTMEIIMSVLRGNEVL
;
A
#
# COMPACT_ATOMS: atom_id res chain seq x y z
N MET A 1 28.54 7.29 -14.98
CA MET A 1 27.25 6.59 -15.14
C MET A 1 27.22 5.51 -14.09
N GLU A 2 26.63 5.79 -12.94
CA GLU A 2 26.48 4.79 -11.87
C GLU A 2 25.47 3.73 -12.30
N ASN A 3 25.84 2.47 -12.09
CA ASN A 3 25.02 1.32 -12.42
C ASN A 3 23.84 1.25 -11.42
N PRO A 4 22.58 1.45 -11.84
CA PRO A 4 21.41 1.49 -10.95
C PRO A 4 21.11 0.13 -10.28
N GLY A 5 21.84 -0.93 -10.61
CA GLY A 5 21.81 -2.22 -9.91
C GLY A 5 22.66 -2.27 -8.63
N SER A 6 23.72 -1.46 -8.49
CA SER A 6 24.64 -1.51 -7.33
C SER A 6 23.95 -1.01 -6.05
N SER A 7 23.26 0.13 -6.14
CA SER A 7 22.54 0.74 -5.02
C SER A 7 21.37 -0.13 -4.52
N LYS A 8 20.77 -0.96 -5.40
CA LYS A 8 19.65 -1.86 -5.06
C LYS A 8 20.09 -3.07 -4.23
N ALA A 9 21.25 -3.66 -4.54
CA ALA A 9 21.80 -4.77 -3.79
C ALA A 9 22.36 -4.31 -2.43
N GLU A 10 22.96 -3.12 -2.39
CA GLU A 10 23.53 -2.55 -1.17
C GLU A 10 22.47 -2.22 -0.11
N VAL A 11 21.31 -1.67 -0.51
CA VAL A 11 20.21 -1.37 0.42
C VAL A 11 19.52 -2.64 0.92
N GLN A 12 19.34 -3.66 0.07
CA GLN A 12 18.78 -4.95 0.47
C GLN A 12 19.71 -5.68 1.45
N GLN A 13 21.03 -5.68 1.17
CA GLN A 13 22.05 -6.29 2.01
C GLN A 13 22.18 -5.57 3.36
N TYR A 14 22.12 -4.23 3.38
CA TYR A 14 22.12 -3.46 4.62
C TYR A 14 20.90 -3.78 5.50
N THR A 15 19.74 -3.98 4.90
CA THR A 15 18.50 -4.32 5.61
C THR A 15 18.54 -5.74 6.20
N TYR A 16 19.10 -6.71 5.47
CA TYR A 16 19.29 -8.07 5.96
C TYR A 16 20.31 -8.12 7.12
N ASN A 17 21.40 -7.34 7.00
CA ASN A 17 22.43 -7.24 8.04
C ASN A 17 21.91 -6.56 9.32
N VAL A 18 21.01 -5.58 9.22
CA VAL A 18 20.35 -4.98 10.39
C VAL A 18 19.38 -5.96 11.05
N ALA A 19 18.70 -6.81 10.28
CA ALA A 19 17.83 -7.85 10.83
C ALA A 19 18.62 -8.96 11.57
N GLU A 20 19.79 -9.38 11.05
CA GLU A 20 20.69 -10.34 11.72
C GLU A 20 21.38 -9.76 12.97
N GLN A 21 21.68 -8.45 12.99
CA GLN A 21 22.24 -7.78 14.18
C GLN A 21 21.26 -7.66 15.36
N LEU A 22 19.98 -7.96 15.15
CA LEU A 22 18.91 -7.86 16.16
C LEU A 22 18.54 -9.21 16.81
N ASP A 23 19.20 -10.32 16.42
CA ASP A 23 19.12 -11.61 17.14
C ASP A 23 20.05 -11.65 18.37
N GLY A 24 20.91 -10.63 18.53
CA GLY A 24 21.74 -10.41 19.71
C GLY A 24 20.99 -9.65 20.79
N GLY A 25 20.55 -10.35 21.83
CA GLY A 25 19.69 -9.81 22.88
C GLY A 25 20.23 -8.64 23.72
N ASN A 26 19.28 -8.06 24.47
CA ASN A 26 19.38 -7.07 25.54
C ASN A 26 19.80 -5.64 25.13
N ASP A 27 18.81 -4.76 24.95
CA ASP A 27 18.72 -3.52 25.76
C ASP A 27 17.41 -2.76 25.51
N ASP A 28 16.90 -2.15 26.58
CA ASP A 28 15.62 -1.41 26.75
C ASP A 28 15.59 -0.05 26.00
N HIS A 29 16.23 0.05 24.83
CA HIS A 29 16.42 1.29 24.06
C HIS A 29 16.09 1.19 22.55
N THR A 30 15.51 0.08 22.09
CA THR A 30 15.31 -0.21 20.66
C THR A 30 14.00 0.34 20.06
N ASP A 31 12.97 0.57 20.86
CA ASP A 31 11.61 0.89 20.37
C ASP A 31 11.46 2.35 19.88
N ASP A 32 12.02 3.32 20.63
CA ASP A 32 11.94 4.74 20.24
C ASP A 32 12.78 5.05 18.99
N ASN A 33 13.86 4.28 18.77
CA ASN A 33 14.63 4.35 17.53
C ASN A 33 13.80 3.87 16.33
N TYR A 34 12.98 2.83 16.52
CA TYR A 34 12.12 2.31 15.46
C TYR A 34 11.04 3.30 15.03
N MET A 35 10.37 3.97 15.96
CA MET A 35 9.43 5.06 15.66
C MET A 35 10.07 6.18 14.86
N GLN A 36 11.28 6.59 15.26
CA GLN A 36 12.00 7.63 14.53
C GLN A 36 12.36 7.20 13.11
N ILE A 37 12.69 5.93 12.90
CA ILE A 37 12.96 5.37 11.56
C ILE A 37 11.69 5.39 10.71
N LEU A 38 10.57 4.87 11.23
CA LEU A 38 9.29 4.88 10.50
C LEU A 38 8.85 6.31 10.17
N TYR A 39 8.89 7.20 11.16
CA TYR A 39 8.53 8.61 10.99
C TYR A 39 9.40 9.29 9.91
N LYS A 40 10.73 9.15 10.01
CA LYS A 40 11.66 9.71 9.02
C LYS A 40 11.37 9.20 7.61
N LYS A 41 10.98 7.93 7.47
CA LYS A 41 10.68 7.35 6.18
C LYS A 41 9.33 7.79 5.61
N GLU A 42 8.34 8.00 6.48
CA GLU A 42 7.04 8.56 6.10
C GLU A 42 7.20 10.00 5.55
N ILE A 43 7.91 10.86 6.29
CA ILE A 43 8.14 12.26 5.89
C ILE A 43 9.10 12.43 4.72
N ALA A 44 9.97 11.45 4.46
CA ALA A 44 10.90 11.48 3.32
C ALA A 44 10.22 11.09 2.00
N ASN A 45 8.94 10.70 2.03
CA ASN A 45 8.19 10.27 0.86
C ASN A 45 6.97 11.14 0.54
N PRO A 46 7.09 12.50 0.49
CA PRO A 46 6.01 13.35 0.06
C PRO A 46 5.93 13.34 -1.47
N ILE A 47 4.80 12.89 -2.00
CA ILE A 47 4.50 13.04 -3.45
C ILE A 47 3.98 14.44 -3.76
N LEU A 48 3.32 15.07 -2.79
CA LEU A 48 2.85 16.46 -2.78
C LEU A 48 3.15 17.08 -1.42
N ASN A 49 3.11 18.41 -1.33
CA ASN A 49 3.00 19.06 -0.02
C ASN A 49 1.57 18.93 0.55
N ASP A 50 1.43 19.10 1.87
CA ASP A 50 0.16 18.87 2.58
C ASP A 50 -1.01 19.71 2.02
N GLN A 51 -0.75 20.95 1.62
CA GLN A 51 -1.78 21.85 1.11
C GLN A 51 -2.26 21.44 -0.30
N GLU A 52 -1.34 21.05 -1.18
CA GLU A 52 -1.65 20.53 -2.51
C GLU A 52 -2.42 19.21 -2.42
N ALA A 53 -1.99 18.31 -1.54
CA ALA A 53 -2.69 17.06 -1.28
C ALA A 53 -4.12 17.31 -0.79
N LEU A 54 -4.32 18.21 0.17
CA LEU A 54 -5.64 18.55 0.69
C LEU A 54 -6.55 19.17 -0.38
N ASN A 55 -6.03 20.07 -1.21
CA ASN A 55 -6.81 20.70 -2.26
C ASN A 55 -7.32 19.68 -3.29
N ILE A 56 -6.45 18.73 -3.67
CA ILE A 56 -6.78 17.68 -4.65
C ILE A 56 -7.73 16.65 -4.03
N ILE A 57 -7.46 16.18 -2.80
CA ILE A 57 -8.33 15.22 -2.11
C ILE A 57 -9.74 15.80 -1.90
N ASN A 58 -9.87 17.11 -1.65
CA ASN A 58 -11.18 17.74 -1.43
C ASN A 58 -12.02 17.93 -2.71
N GLU A 59 -11.50 17.60 -3.89
CA GLU A 59 -12.31 17.64 -5.11
C GLU A 59 -13.37 16.52 -5.09
N ASN A 60 -14.65 16.87 -5.22
CA ASN A 60 -15.76 15.92 -5.07
C ASN A 60 -15.65 14.68 -5.99
N TRP A 61 -15.15 14.86 -7.22
CA TRP A 61 -14.96 13.74 -8.14
C TRP A 61 -13.85 12.78 -7.70
N ILE A 62 -12.82 13.25 -6.99
CA ILE A 62 -11.76 12.39 -6.43
C ILE A 62 -12.33 11.54 -5.32
N GLN A 63 -13.22 12.09 -4.48
CA GLN A 63 -13.90 11.32 -3.43
C GLN A 63 -14.82 10.24 -3.99
N GLU A 64 -15.61 10.56 -5.01
CA GLU A 64 -16.48 9.58 -5.68
C GLU A 64 -15.65 8.49 -6.38
N PHE A 65 -14.60 8.89 -7.12
CA PHE A 65 -13.69 7.97 -7.80
C PHE A 65 -13.00 7.04 -6.80
N ARG A 66 -12.43 7.61 -5.72
CA ARG A 66 -11.71 6.90 -4.68
C ARG A 66 -12.62 5.89 -3.98
N THR A 67 -13.83 6.28 -3.61
CA THR A 67 -14.81 5.38 -2.98
C THR A 67 -15.13 4.18 -3.88
N ALA A 68 -15.38 4.42 -5.16
CA ALA A 68 -15.66 3.34 -6.12
C ALA A 68 -14.44 2.42 -6.34
N ALA A 69 -13.23 2.99 -6.41
CA ALA A 69 -11.99 2.23 -6.55
C ALA A 69 -11.70 1.38 -5.30
N ILE A 70 -11.90 1.92 -4.10
CA ILE A 70 -11.73 1.18 -2.84
C ILE A 70 -12.71 0.02 -2.75
N HIS A 71 -13.98 0.24 -3.11
CA HIS A 71 -14.97 -0.84 -3.14
C HIS A 71 -14.56 -1.97 -4.10
N TYR A 72 -14.03 -1.63 -5.27
CA TYR A 72 -13.46 -2.61 -6.20
C TYR A 72 -12.27 -3.37 -5.57
N ILE A 73 -11.31 -2.66 -4.99
CA ILE A 73 -10.12 -3.21 -4.34
C ILE A 73 -10.50 -4.20 -3.23
N LEU A 74 -11.42 -3.81 -2.35
CA LEU A 74 -11.87 -4.64 -1.24
C LEU A 74 -12.52 -5.93 -1.72
N ARG A 75 -13.49 -5.82 -2.64
CA ARG A 75 -14.21 -6.97 -3.20
C ARG A 75 -13.27 -7.93 -3.95
N THR A 76 -12.31 -7.38 -4.69
CA THR A 76 -11.40 -8.17 -5.53
C THR A 76 -10.29 -8.79 -4.68
N GLY A 77 -9.76 -8.05 -3.71
CA GLY A 77 -8.79 -8.57 -2.74
C GLY A 77 -9.37 -9.69 -1.89
N GLU A 78 -10.62 -9.57 -1.44
CA GLU A 78 -11.33 -10.64 -0.74
C GLU A 78 -11.53 -11.88 -1.63
N ARG A 79 -11.95 -11.67 -2.89
CA ARG A 79 -12.11 -12.76 -3.88
C ARG A 79 -10.80 -13.54 -4.09
N PHE A 80 -9.66 -12.84 -4.14
CA PHE A 80 -8.35 -13.47 -4.29
C PHE A 80 -7.71 -13.89 -2.96
N GLN A 81 -8.40 -13.68 -1.83
CA GLN A 81 -7.92 -13.99 -0.48
C GLN A 81 -6.57 -13.33 -0.15
N PHE A 82 -6.34 -12.13 -0.69
CA PHE A 82 -5.16 -11.34 -0.38
C PHE A 82 -5.13 -10.93 1.09
N ARG A 83 -3.92 -10.79 1.62
CA ARG A 83 -3.70 -10.29 2.97
C ARG A 83 -4.20 -8.85 3.07
N ILE A 84 -4.67 -8.50 4.26
CA ILE A 84 -5.16 -7.15 4.58
C ILE A 84 -4.10 -6.08 4.24
N HIS A 85 -2.82 -6.39 4.48
CA HIS A 85 -1.71 -5.50 4.14
C HIS A 85 -1.68 -5.17 2.64
N THR A 86 -1.76 -6.20 1.78
CA THR A 86 -1.79 -6.06 0.32
C THR A 86 -2.94 -5.17 -0.13
N VAL A 87 -4.13 -5.41 0.41
CA VAL A 87 -5.34 -4.62 0.09
C VAL A 87 -5.15 -3.15 0.51
N TYR A 88 -4.64 -2.90 1.71
CA TYR A 88 -4.37 -1.54 2.18
C TYR A 88 -3.28 -0.82 1.37
N THR A 89 -2.18 -1.51 1.06
CA THR A 89 -1.09 -0.99 0.22
C THR A 89 -1.60 -0.58 -1.16
N SER A 90 -2.53 -1.34 -1.75
CA SER A 90 -3.14 -0.96 -3.02
C SER A 90 -3.91 0.37 -2.94
N VAL A 91 -4.52 0.68 -1.79
CA VAL A 91 -5.16 1.98 -1.57
C VAL A 91 -4.13 3.09 -1.44
N ILE A 92 -2.97 2.84 -0.80
CA ILE A 92 -1.88 3.82 -0.79
C ILE A 92 -1.44 4.15 -2.21
N TYR A 93 -1.30 3.15 -3.09
CA TYR A 93 -0.93 3.38 -4.49
C TYR A 93 -2.01 4.18 -5.22
N LEU A 94 -3.29 3.87 -4.99
CA LEU A 94 -4.43 4.63 -5.53
C LEU A 94 -4.40 6.10 -5.09
N ASP A 95 -4.31 6.35 -3.79
CA ASP A 95 -4.36 7.70 -3.22
C ASP A 95 -3.21 8.55 -3.73
N ARG A 96 -2.00 7.97 -3.78
CA ARG A 96 -0.81 8.62 -4.34
C ARG A 96 -0.91 8.85 -5.85
N PHE A 97 -1.51 7.92 -6.59
CA PHE A 97 -1.75 8.10 -8.01
C PHE A 97 -2.72 9.25 -8.27
N LEU A 98 -3.85 9.29 -7.56
CA LEU A 98 -4.87 10.33 -7.69
C LEU A 98 -4.35 11.71 -7.31
N ALA A 99 -3.51 11.79 -6.27
CA ALA A 99 -2.85 13.03 -5.87
C ALA A 99 -2.06 13.69 -7.02
N THR A 100 -1.45 12.92 -7.91
CA THR A 100 -0.61 13.48 -8.99
C THR A 100 -1.33 13.79 -10.29
N ARG A 101 -2.61 13.45 -10.41
CA ARG A 101 -3.32 13.50 -11.70
C ARG A 101 -4.48 14.49 -11.67
N THR A 102 -4.56 15.31 -12.71
CA THR A 102 -5.59 16.33 -12.88
C THR A 102 -6.81 15.78 -13.62
N ARG A 103 -7.97 16.39 -13.32
CA ARG A 103 -9.27 16.11 -13.95
C ARG A 103 -9.19 16.22 -15.49
N GLY A 104 -9.85 15.32 -16.21
CA GLY A 104 -10.05 15.41 -17.67
C GLY A 104 -9.43 14.31 -18.53
N GLN A 105 -8.71 13.36 -17.92
CA GLN A 105 -8.32 12.11 -18.59
C GLN A 105 -9.42 11.06 -18.36
N ASN A 106 -9.87 10.40 -19.44
CA ASN A 106 -10.88 9.33 -19.41
C ASN A 106 -10.30 8.05 -18.79
N TRP A 107 -9.91 8.10 -17.52
CA TRP A 107 -9.41 6.95 -16.80
C TRP A 107 -10.54 6.07 -16.33
N SER A 108 -10.40 4.76 -16.52
CA SER A 108 -11.30 3.78 -15.93
C SER A 108 -10.94 3.54 -14.47
N ILE A 109 -11.88 3.84 -13.55
CA ILE A 109 -11.80 3.52 -12.12
C ILE A 109 -11.34 2.08 -11.91
N ARG A 110 -11.94 1.14 -12.65
CA ARG A 110 -11.65 -0.30 -12.52
C ARG A 110 -10.23 -0.63 -12.94
N VAL A 111 -9.74 -0.05 -14.03
CA VAL A 111 -8.37 -0.33 -14.52
C VAL A 111 -7.33 0.18 -13.52
N ILE A 112 -7.51 1.39 -13.00
CA ILE A 112 -6.59 1.94 -11.99
C ILE A 112 -6.64 1.11 -10.72
N ALA A 113 -7.84 0.81 -10.21
CA ALA A 113 -8.01 0.00 -9.01
C ALA A 113 -7.40 -1.41 -9.15
N ALA A 114 -7.60 -2.06 -10.31
CA ALA A 114 -7.00 -3.36 -10.61
C ALA A 114 -5.48 -3.30 -10.73
N ALA A 115 -4.93 -2.26 -11.36
CA ALA A 115 -3.49 -2.06 -11.49
C ALA A 115 -2.83 -1.82 -10.12
N CYS A 116 -3.43 -0.96 -9.27
CA CYS A 116 -2.96 -0.75 -7.90
C CYS A 116 -2.97 -2.07 -7.10
N LEU A 117 -4.06 -2.84 -7.18
CA LEU A 117 -4.18 -4.12 -6.48
C LEU A 117 -3.17 -5.16 -7.00
N SER A 118 -2.98 -5.24 -8.32
CA SER A 118 -2.03 -6.17 -8.93
C SER A 118 -0.58 -5.84 -8.57
N LEU A 119 -0.22 -4.55 -8.58
CA LEU A 119 1.10 -4.11 -8.11
C LEU A 119 1.30 -4.45 -6.64
N ALA A 120 0.32 -4.18 -5.78
CA ALA A 120 0.44 -4.51 -4.35
C ALA A 120 0.61 -6.02 -4.14
N ALA A 121 -0.18 -6.83 -4.85
CA ALA A 121 -0.06 -8.29 -4.80
C ALA A 121 1.34 -8.76 -5.24
N LYS A 122 1.88 -8.23 -6.35
CA LYS A 122 3.23 -8.58 -6.83
C LYS A 122 4.35 -8.22 -5.85
N MET A 123 4.13 -7.21 -5.00
CA MET A 123 5.09 -6.78 -4.00
C MET A 123 5.01 -7.60 -2.70
N ASP A 124 3.78 -7.92 -2.28
CA ASP A 124 3.55 -8.50 -0.97
C ASP A 124 3.33 -10.02 -1.04
N GLU A 125 2.51 -10.52 -1.96
CA GLU A 125 2.04 -11.91 -1.99
C GLU A 125 3.03 -12.90 -2.63
N SER A 126 2.83 -14.19 -2.33
CA SER A 126 3.65 -15.25 -2.92
C SER A 126 3.33 -15.45 -4.40
N ARG A 127 4.36 -15.72 -5.21
CA ARG A 127 4.22 -15.91 -6.66
C ARG A 127 3.16 -16.95 -7.04
N ASP A 128 3.02 -18.01 -6.25
CA ASP A 128 2.10 -19.12 -6.51
C ASP A 128 0.62 -18.76 -6.24
N THR A 129 0.37 -17.68 -5.50
CA THR A 129 -0.99 -17.18 -5.18
C THR A 129 -1.39 -15.99 -6.03
N LEU A 130 -0.49 -15.49 -6.90
CA LEU A 130 -0.78 -14.34 -7.75
C LEU A 130 -1.75 -14.73 -8.88
N PRO A 131 -2.94 -14.10 -8.94
CA PRO A 131 -3.86 -14.29 -10.05
C PRO A 131 -3.30 -13.64 -11.32
N SER A 132 -3.61 -14.24 -12.47
CA SER A 132 -3.35 -13.64 -13.77
C SER A 132 -4.16 -12.34 -13.93
N LEU A 133 -3.63 -11.38 -14.71
CA LEU A 133 -4.35 -10.15 -15.05
C LEU A 133 -5.70 -10.41 -15.74
N SER A 134 -5.86 -11.57 -16.39
CA SER A 134 -7.13 -12.00 -17.00
C SER A 134 -8.22 -12.34 -15.97
N GLU A 135 -7.85 -12.61 -14.72
CA GLU A 135 -8.78 -13.01 -13.65
C GLU A 135 -9.37 -11.79 -12.92
N TYR A 136 -8.81 -10.60 -13.14
CA TYR A 136 -9.32 -9.36 -12.55
C TYR A 136 -10.69 -9.02 -13.14
N PRO A 137 -11.72 -8.81 -12.28
CA PRO A 137 -13.07 -8.53 -12.77
C PRO A 137 -13.10 -7.21 -13.56
N MET A 138 -13.50 -7.27 -14.83
CA MET A 138 -13.60 -6.11 -15.73
C MET A 138 -14.99 -6.00 -16.39
N GLU A 139 -16.03 -6.45 -15.69
CA GLU A 139 -17.43 -6.32 -16.16
C GLU A 139 -17.72 -4.87 -16.58
N ASN A 140 -18.40 -4.70 -17.71
CA ASN A 140 -18.77 -3.40 -18.30
C ASN A 140 -17.58 -2.48 -18.62
N PHE A 141 -16.39 -3.03 -18.86
CA PHE A 141 -15.28 -2.28 -19.43
C PHE A 141 -15.52 -2.07 -20.94
N GLU A 142 -16.01 -0.89 -21.31
CA GLU A 142 -16.42 -0.54 -22.69
C GLU A 142 -15.28 0.09 -23.52
N LEU A 143 -14.04 0.09 -23.04
CA LEU A 143 -12.94 0.68 -23.80
C LEU A 143 -12.52 -0.27 -24.95
N ASN A 144 -12.22 0.30 -26.11
CA ASN A 144 -11.77 -0.42 -27.32
C ASN A 144 -10.45 -1.20 -27.16
N SER A 145 -9.86 -1.25 -25.96
CA SER A 145 -8.58 -1.88 -25.67
C SER A 145 -8.76 -3.15 -24.86
N ASN A 146 -7.84 -4.11 -25.05
CA ASN A 146 -7.81 -5.34 -24.26
C ASN A 146 -7.64 -4.99 -22.76
N PRO A 147 -8.53 -5.45 -21.85
CA PRO A 147 -8.46 -5.14 -20.42
C PRO A 147 -7.11 -5.47 -19.79
N ILE A 148 -6.48 -6.59 -20.18
CA ILE A 148 -5.17 -7.01 -19.68
C ILE A 148 -4.10 -5.99 -20.05
N ASN A 149 -4.13 -5.49 -21.29
CA ASN A 149 -3.20 -4.45 -21.74
C ASN A 149 -3.45 -3.14 -21.03
N ALA A 150 -4.71 -2.78 -20.80
CA ALA A 150 -5.08 -1.56 -20.08
C ALA A 150 -4.56 -1.61 -18.63
N ILE A 151 -4.72 -2.74 -17.92
CA ILE A 151 -4.17 -2.92 -16.57
C ILE A 151 -2.65 -2.75 -16.61
N ARG A 152 -1.96 -3.52 -17.46
CA ARG A 152 -0.49 -3.49 -17.55
C ARG A 152 0.08 -2.10 -17.86
N MET A 153 -0.50 -1.38 -18.82
CA MET A 153 -0.08 0.00 -19.11
C MET A 153 -0.30 0.94 -17.92
N THR A 154 -1.36 0.68 -17.14
CA THR A 154 -1.66 1.46 -15.95
C THR A 154 -0.72 1.10 -14.79
N GLU A 155 -0.28 -0.16 -14.70
CA GLU A 155 0.78 -0.56 -13.74
C GLU A 155 2.06 0.22 -14.00
N ASP A 156 2.51 0.27 -15.26
CA ASP A 156 3.71 1.04 -15.65
C ASP A 156 3.55 2.52 -15.30
N LEU A 157 2.37 3.11 -15.56
CA LEU A 157 2.07 4.50 -15.23
C LEU A 157 2.11 4.76 -13.71
N ILE A 158 1.56 3.84 -12.90
CA ILE A 158 1.59 3.93 -11.44
C ILE A 158 3.03 3.83 -10.95
N LEU A 159 3.82 2.89 -11.47
CA LEU A 159 5.24 2.74 -11.12
C LEU A 159 6.02 4.03 -11.42
N ASP A 160 5.79 4.66 -12.57
CA ASP A 160 6.42 5.93 -12.92
C ASP A 160 6.01 7.07 -11.98
N VAL A 161 4.72 7.18 -11.66
CA VAL A 161 4.18 8.17 -10.71
C VAL A 161 4.80 8.00 -9.32
N LEU A 162 4.89 6.75 -8.86
CA LEU A 162 5.48 6.41 -7.56
C LEU A 162 7.01 6.39 -7.60
N ARG A 163 7.63 6.66 -8.76
CA ARG A 163 9.09 6.58 -8.98
C ARG A 163 9.67 5.25 -8.54
N TRP A 164 8.92 4.17 -8.77
CA TRP A 164 9.24 2.80 -8.35
C TRP A 164 9.41 2.62 -6.84
N ASN A 165 9.03 3.61 -6.04
CA ASN A 165 9.03 3.50 -4.59
C ASN A 165 7.71 2.87 -4.14
N MET A 166 7.74 1.55 -4.01
CA MET A 166 6.58 0.73 -3.63
C MET A 166 6.51 0.48 -2.12
N TRP A 167 7.51 0.95 -1.37
CA TRP A 167 7.60 0.70 0.07
C TRP A 167 7.09 1.90 0.84
N PHE A 168 5.84 1.83 1.28
CA PHE A 168 5.23 2.85 2.12
C PHE A 168 5.13 2.37 3.55
N VAL A 169 5.39 3.28 4.49
CA VAL A 169 5.09 3.03 5.90
C VAL A 169 3.58 2.91 6.03
N THR A 170 3.11 1.80 6.59
CA THR A 170 1.69 1.57 6.86
C THR A 170 1.42 1.71 8.37
N PRO A 171 0.20 2.07 8.78
CA PRO A 171 -0.17 2.07 10.21
C PRO A 171 0.03 0.70 10.89
N PHE A 172 0.04 -0.38 10.11
CA PHE A 172 0.34 -1.72 10.61
C PHE A 172 1.79 -1.86 11.09
N ALA A 173 2.75 -1.19 10.44
CA ALA A 173 4.15 -1.21 10.86
C ALA A 173 4.30 -0.59 12.26
N PHE A 174 3.67 0.58 12.49
CA PHE A 174 3.63 1.20 13.83
C PHE A 174 3.02 0.28 14.89
N THR A 175 1.99 -0.47 14.52
CA THR A 175 1.34 -1.42 15.42
C THR A 175 2.26 -2.59 15.79
N ILE A 176 2.87 -3.22 14.79
CA ILE A 176 3.69 -4.43 14.97
C ILE A 176 4.97 -4.10 15.73
N PHE A 177 5.62 -2.99 15.38
CA PHE A 177 6.98 -2.73 15.81
C PHE A 177 7.12 -1.69 16.92
N TYR A 178 6.03 -1.01 17.32
CA TYR A 178 6.07 -0.07 18.43
C TYR A 178 4.93 -0.27 19.42
N PHE A 179 3.67 -0.26 18.97
CA PHE A 179 2.56 -0.35 19.91
C PHE A 179 2.50 -1.72 20.61
N GLN A 180 2.81 -2.81 19.92
CA GLN A 180 2.84 -4.14 20.52
C GLN A 180 3.93 -4.29 21.58
N SER A 181 5.16 -3.86 21.30
CA SER A 181 6.26 -3.95 22.26
C SER A 181 6.02 -3.06 23.48
N ARG A 182 5.44 -1.87 23.28
CA ARG A 182 5.26 -0.88 24.34
C ARG A 182 4.04 -1.12 25.24
N PHE A 183 2.95 -1.65 24.69
CA PHE A 183 1.67 -1.82 25.39
C PHE A 183 1.33 -3.28 25.73
N CYS A 184 1.99 -4.28 25.11
CA CYS A 184 1.71 -5.69 25.36
C CYS A 184 2.93 -6.47 25.86
N ARG A 185 2.90 -6.83 27.15
CA ARG A 185 3.91 -7.72 27.77
C ARG A 185 3.65 -9.21 27.55
N GLU A 186 2.43 -9.61 27.18
CA GLU A 186 2.05 -11.00 26.92
C GLU A 186 1.80 -11.23 25.43
N ASP A 187 2.28 -12.34 24.89
CA ASP A 187 2.20 -12.65 23.46
C ASP A 187 0.76 -12.83 22.95
N SER A 188 -0.12 -13.45 23.75
CA SER A 188 -1.54 -13.59 23.41
C SER A 188 -2.25 -12.25 23.21
N ARG A 189 -1.83 -11.21 23.93
CA ARG A 189 -2.35 -9.85 23.78
C ARG A 189 -1.78 -9.13 22.56
N LYS A 190 -0.57 -9.47 22.09
CA LYS A 190 0.01 -8.90 20.88
C LYS A 190 -0.79 -9.28 19.64
N ASP A 191 -1.18 -10.55 19.53
CA ASP A 191 -1.99 -11.04 18.40
C ASP A 191 -3.39 -10.43 18.40
N TYR A 192 -4.02 -10.35 19.57
CA TYR A 192 -5.33 -9.69 19.71
C TYR A 192 -5.28 -8.21 19.30
N ILE A 193 -4.31 -7.44 19.79
CA ILE A 193 -4.15 -6.03 19.40
C ILE A 193 -3.86 -5.92 17.90
N ARG A 194 -3.02 -6.79 17.33
CA ARG A 194 -2.76 -6.80 15.88
C ARG A 194 -4.06 -6.92 15.10
N ALA A 195 -4.86 -7.94 15.44
CA ALA A 195 -6.11 -8.22 14.77
C ALA A 195 -7.11 -7.05 14.91
N LYS A 196 -7.27 -6.52 16.13
CA LYS A 196 -8.19 -5.41 16.38
C LYS A 196 -7.77 -4.10 15.72
N THR A 197 -6.49 -3.76 15.73
CA THR A 197 -6.00 -2.57 15.01
C THR A 197 -6.21 -2.72 13.51
N MET A 198 -5.95 -3.90 12.94
CA MET A 198 -6.22 -4.17 11.53
C MET A 198 -7.70 -4.03 11.19
N GLU A 199 -8.59 -4.59 12.01
CA GLU A 199 -10.04 -4.48 11.86
C GLU A 199 -10.50 -3.02 11.86
N ILE A 200 -10.03 -2.20 12.81
CA ILE A 200 -10.37 -0.77 12.91
C ILE A 200 -9.88 0.01 11.69
N ILE A 201 -8.63 -0.20 11.27
CA ILE A 201 -8.09 0.49 10.09
C ILE A 201 -8.91 0.14 8.84
N MET A 202 -9.27 -1.14 8.68
CA MET A 202 -10.04 -1.60 7.54
C MET A 202 -11.51 -1.17 7.59
N SER A 203 -12.12 -1.03 8.77
CA SER A 203 -13.49 -0.52 8.89
C SER A 203 -13.58 0.95 8.51
N VAL A 204 -12.61 1.76 8.94
CA VAL A 204 -12.49 3.16 8.51
C VAL A 204 -12.30 3.25 7.00
N LEU A 205 -11.44 2.38 6.43
CA LEU A 205 -11.19 2.34 4.99
C LEU A 205 -12.44 2.00 4.17
N ARG A 206 -13.29 1.10 4.66
CA ARG A 206 -14.57 0.72 4.03
C ARG A 206 -15.60 1.87 4.00
N GLY A 207 -15.39 2.91 4.81
CA GLY A 207 -16.33 4.01 4.95
C GLY A 207 -17.52 3.62 5.83
N ASN A 208 -17.33 3.53 7.15
CA ASN A 208 -18.35 3.44 8.21
C ASN A 208 -19.59 2.54 7.94
N GLU A 209 -19.50 1.50 7.14
CA GLU A 209 -20.48 0.41 7.11
C GLU A 209 -20.05 -0.72 8.05
N VAL A 210 -19.91 -0.46 9.36
CA VAL A 210 -20.11 -1.47 10.44
C VAL A 210 -20.29 -0.73 11.78
N LEU A 211 -21.52 -0.73 12.29
CA LEU A 211 -21.85 -1.27 13.62
C LEU A 211 -23.07 -2.18 13.46
#